data_AF-A0A531KY07-F1
#
_entry.id   AF-A0A531KY07-F1
#
_cell.length_a   1.000
_cell.length_b   1.000
_cell.length_c   1.000
_cell.angle_alpha   90.00
_cell.angle_beta   90.00
_cell.angle_gamma   90.00
#
_symmetry.space_group_name_H-M   'P 1'
#
loop_
_entity.id
_entity.type
_entity.pdbx_description
1 polymer ?
#
loop_
_entity_poly.entity_id
_entity_poly.type
_entity_poly.pdbx_seq_one_letter_code
_entity_poly.pdbx_strand_id
1 'polypeptide(L)'
;VLGRSGIYSAYSTGRGSIVMRGRVNVEARGNDRESIVITEVPYQVNKSSMIEKMAELVRDKRIEGISDIRDESDRQGYRVVIELKRDAVADVILNQLYRFTPLQTSFGANMVALNGGKPELLTLTDMLKAFVAFREDVISRRTKFLLRKARDRAHVLVGLAIAVANIDEVIKLIRSAPDPQTAREQLMERRWPSGDVESLILLIDDPRHRINEDGTYNLSEEQARAILELRLQRLTALGRDEIADELNTIGAEIVDYLDILSSRARIQQIVKDELAAVRDEFGTPRRTELSEGGADMEDEDLIQREDMVVTVSHS
;
A
#
# COMPACT_ATOMS: atom_id res chain seq x y z
N VAL A 1 -7.82 -6.34 -22.31
CA VAL A 1 -8.74 -7.27 -21.60
C VAL A 1 -10.10 -7.16 -22.25
N LEU A 2 -10.75 -8.29 -22.51
CA LEU A 2 -12.02 -8.36 -23.22
C LEU A 2 -13.17 -8.64 -22.25
N GLY A 3 -14.22 -7.83 -22.35
CA GLY A 3 -15.42 -7.99 -21.53
C GLY A 3 -15.22 -7.60 -20.05
N ARG A 4 -16.35 -7.41 -19.36
CA ARG A 4 -16.39 -7.01 -17.95
C ARG A 4 -17.05 -8.03 -17.03
N SER A 5 -17.81 -8.98 -17.57
CA SER A 5 -18.54 -9.99 -16.79
C SER A 5 -17.61 -10.83 -15.91
N GLY A 6 -16.50 -11.31 -16.48
CA GLY A 6 -15.48 -12.08 -15.76
C GLY A 6 -14.81 -11.30 -14.63
N ILE A 7 -14.54 -10.00 -14.86
CA ILE A 7 -13.97 -9.10 -13.87
C ILE A 7 -14.98 -8.88 -12.73
N TYR A 8 -16.24 -8.61 -13.07
CA TYR A 8 -17.30 -8.41 -12.09
C TYR A 8 -17.55 -9.67 -11.26
N SER A 9 -17.58 -10.85 -11.88
CA SER A 9 -17.68 -12.13 -11.19
C SER A 9 -16.52 -12.30 -10.21
N ALA A 10 -15.28 -12.03 -10.65
CA ALA A 10 -14.11 -12.11 -9.78
C ALA A 10 -14.30 -11.20 -8.56
N TYR A 11 -14.63 -9.92 -8.77
CA TYR A 11 -14.79 -8.97 -7.67
C TYR A 11 -15.95 -9.27 -6.72
N SER A 12 -17.09 -9.76 -7.24
CA SER A 12 -18.31 -10.00 -6.46
C SER A 12 -18.36 -11.36 -5.78
N THR A 13 -17.68 -12.38 -6.31
CA THR A 13 -17.76 -13.76 -5.81
C THR A 13 -16.44 -14.33 -5.31
N GLY A 14 -15.32 -13.67 -5.59
CA GLY A 14 -13.99 -14.24 -5.35
C GLY A 14 -13.44 -15.03 -6.53
N ARG A 15 -14.27 -15.39 -7.52
CA ARG A 15 -13.88 -16.21 -8.68
C ARG A 15 -14.37 -15.63 -10.01
N GLY A 16 -13.52 -15.70 -11.03
CA GLY A 16 -13.89 -15.25 -12.36
C GLY A 16 -12.87 -15.65 -13.42
N SER A 17 -13.27 -15.61 -14.68
CA SER A 17 -12.39 -15.86 -15.82
C SER A 17 -12.27 -14.57 -16.63
N ILE A 18 -11.05 -14.05 -16.76
CA ILE A 18 -10.78 -12.76 -17.40
C ILE A 18 -10.07 -13.03 -18.73
N VAL A 19 -10.73 -12.70 -19.83
CA VAL A 19 -10.16 -12.90 -21.16
C VAL A 19 -9.15 -11.80 -21.48
N MET A 20 -7.95 -12.20 -21.87
CA MET A 20 -6.85 -11.33 -22.27
C MET A 20 -6.48 -11.62 -23.72
N ARG A 21 -6.20 -10.56 -24.47
CA ARG A 21 -5.85 -10.60 -25.88
C ARG A 21 -4.63 -9.75 -26.12
N GLY A 22 -3.68 -10.26 -26.90
CA GLY A 22 -2.51 -9.52 -27.36
C GLY A 22 -2.89 -8.40 -28.32
N ARG A 23 -2.10 -7.32 -28.30
CA ARG A 23 -2.27 -6.18 -29.20
C ARG A 23 -1.58 -6.50 -30.53
N VAL A 24 -2.32 -6.29 -31.62
CA VAL A 24 -1.84 -6.51 -32.97
C VAL A 24 -2.15 -5.31 -33.85
N ASN A 25 -1.33 -5.10 -34.87
CA ASN A 25 -1.58 -4.19 -35.97
C ASN A 25 -1.42 -4.95 -37.29
N VAL A 26 -2.23 -4.61 -38.29
CA VAL A 26 -2.02 -5.10 -39.66
C VAL A 26 -1.23 -4.05 -40.43
N GLU A 27 -0.08 -4.44 -40.96
CA GLU A 27 0.81 -3.59 -41.76
C GLU A 27 0.81 -4.06 -43.21
N ALA A 28 0.53 -3.16 -44.15
CA ALA A 28 0.67 -3.42 -45.57
C ALA A 28 2.16 -3.42 -45.99
N ARG A 29 2.56 -4.44 -46.74
CA ARG A 29 3.85 -4.54 -47.43
C ARG A 29 3.64 -4.36 -48.93
N GLY A 30 4.69 -3.90 -49.62
CA GLY A 30 4.68 -3.79 -51.08
C GLY A 30 4.36 -5.13 -51.77
N ASN A 31 3.83 -5.06 -52.99
CA ASN A 31 3.30 -6.20 -53.78
C ASN A 31 2.07 -6.90 -53.18
N ASP A 32 1.10 -6.14 -52.67
CA ASP A 32 -0.19 -6.62 -52.15
C ASP A 32 -0.05 -7.73 -51.10
N ARG A 33 0.91 -7.59 -50.19
CA ARG A 33 1.11 -8.51 -49.07
C ARG A 33 0.81 -7.80 -47.77
N GLU A 34 0.17 -8.48 -46.85
CA GLU A 34 -0.08 -7.97 -45.51
C GLU A 34 0.76 -8.72 -44.48
N SER A 35 0.95 -8.09 -43.33
CA SER A 35 1.60 -8.71 -42.18
C SER A 35 0.85 -8.37 -40.91
N ILE A 36 0.70 -9.37 -40.03
CA ILE A 36 0.16 -9.18 -38.69
C ILE A 36 1.34 -8.98 -37.75
N VAL A 37 1.36 -7.84 -37.09
CA VAL A 37 2.42 -7.45 -36.16
C VAL A 37 1.88 -7.48 -34.75
N ILE A 38 2.40 -8.38 -33.92
CA ILE A 38 2.07 -8.47 -32.49
C ILE A 38 3.01 -7.55 -31.72
N THR A 39 2.44 -6.59 -30.99
CA THR A 39 3.17 -5.60 -30.19
C THR A 39 3.07 -5.86 -28.69
N GLU A 40 2.05 -6.60 -28.24
CA GLU A 40 1.85 -6.95 -26.83
C GLU A 40 1.24 -8.35 -26.73
N VAL A 41 1.58 -9.10 -25.69
CA VAL A 41 1.01 -10.43 -25.41
C VAL A 41 0.27 -10.47 -24.06
N PRO A 42 -0.64 -11.43 -23.87
CA PRO A 42 -1.31 -11.60 -22.58
C PRO A 42 -0.32 -11.86 -21.43
N TYR A 43 -0.74 -11.51 -20.21
CA TYR A 43 0.07 -11.72 -19.00
C TYR A 43 0.46 -13.19 -18.82
N GLN A 44 1.71 -13.43 -18.41
CA GLN A 44 2.32 -14.76 -18.23
C GLN A 44 2.47 -15.62 -19.49
N VAL A 45 2.19 -15.10 -20.69
CA VAL A 45 2.48 -15.81 -21.94
C VAL A 45 3.96 -15.69 -22.29
N ASN A 46 4.62 -16.83 -22.50
CA ASN A 46 5.99 -16.87 -23.00
C ASN A 46 5.99 -16.66 -24.53
N LYS A 47 6.79 -15.68 -25.00
CA LYS A 47 6.91 -15.36 -26.43
C LYS A 47 7.37 -16.54 -27.27
N SER A 48 8.46 -17.20 -26.89
CA SER A 48 9.05 -18.29 -27.68
C SER A 48 8.06 -19.45 -27.82
N SER A 49 7.42 -19.85 -26.71
CA SER A 49 6.41 -20.92 -26.74
C SER A 49 5.17 -20.54 -27.56
N MET A 50 4.76 -19.27 -27.55
CA MET A 50 3.67 -18.79 -28.39
C MET A 50 4.02 -18.90 -29.88
N ILE A 51 5.22 -18.46 -30.27
CA ILE A 51 5.72 -18.53 -31.66
C ILE A 51 5.86 -19.98 -32.12
N GLU A 52 6.43 -20.85 -31.28
CA GLU A 52 6.54 -22.28 -31.55
C GLU A 52 5.16 -22.90 -31.81
N LYS A 53 4.15 -22.55 -31.00
CA LYS A 53 2.79 -23.02 -31.19
C LYS A 53 2.16 -22.53 -32.48
N MET A 54 2.40 -21.27 -32.85
CA MET A 54 1.96 -20.74 -34.14
C MET A 54 2.60 -21.51 -35.31
N ALA A 55 3.92 -21.74 -35.26
CA ALA A 55 4.65 -22.48 -36.29
C ALA A 55 4.20 -23.94 -36.40
N GLU A 56 3.88 -24.60 -35.28
CA GLU A 56 3.28 -25.94 -35.24
C GLU A 56 1.92 -25.95 -35.98
N LEU A 57 1.02 -25.00 -35.66
CA LEU A 57 -0.31 -24.93 -36.28
C LEU A 57 -0.24 -24.65 -37.79
N VAL A 58 0.73 -23.86 -38.24
CA VAL A 58 0.97 -23.61 -39.67
C VAL A 58 1.50 -24.87 -40.36
N ARG A 59 2.45 -25.57 -39.73
CA ARG A 59 3.01 -26.82 -40.27
C ARG A 59 1.95 -27.92 -40.40
N ASP A 60 1.08 -28.02 -39.40
CA ASP A 60 -0.02 -28.99 -39.37
C ASP A 60 -1.21 -28.58 -40.25
N LYS A 61 -1.10 -27.47 -40.99
CA LYS A 61 -2.16 -26.89 -41.85
C LYS A 61 -3.46 -26.62 -41.10
N ARG A 62 -3.39 -26.37 -39.79
CA ARG A 62 -4.52 -25.91 -38.99
C ARG A 62 -4.79 -24.43 -39.17
N ILE A 63 -3.74 -23.66 -39.47
CA ILE A 63 -3.81 -22.26 -39.87
C ILE A 63 -3.11 -22.17 -41.22
N GLU A 64 -3.87 -21.81 -42.25
CA GLU A 64 -3.33 -21.57 -43.59
C GLU A 64 -3.07 -20.08 -43.82
N GLY A 65 -2.63 -19.67 -45.01
CA GLY A 65 -2.43 -18.24 -45.31
C GLY A 65 -1.21 -17.57 -44.67
N ILE A 66 -0.45 -18.22 -43.78
CA ILE A 66 0.83 -17.70 -43.23
C ILE A 66 2.00 -18.18 -44.09
N SER A 67 2.90 -17.28 -44.46
CA SER A 67 4.13 -17.59 -45.21
C SER A 67 5.36 -17.71 -44.32
N ASP A 68 5.51 -16.85 -43.32
CA ASP A 68 6.67 -16.84 -42.41
C ASP A 68 6.31 -16.21 -41.06
N ILE A 69 7.05 -16.57 -40.00
CA ILE A 69 6.90 -15.99 -38.65
C ILE A 69 8.29 -15.60 -38.15
N ARG A 70 8.46 -14.31 -37.84
CA ARG A 70 9.75 -13.76 -37.40
C ARG A 70 9.63 -13.00 -36.10
N ASP A 71 10.56 -13.24 -35.18
CA ASP A 71 10.74 -12.43 -33.98
C ASP A 71 11.72 -11.30 -34.28
N GLU A 72 11.19 -10.09 -34.41
CA GLU A 72 11.95 -8.85 -34.64
C GLU A 72 12.05 -8.03 -33.34
N SER A 73 11.78 -8.65 -32.18
CA SER A 73 11.83 -7.92 -30.91
C SER A 73 13.27 -7.56 -30.54
N ASP A 74 13.45 -6.36 -30.02
CA ASP A 74 14.74 -5.83 -29.61
C ASP A 74 14.65 -5.17 -28.22
N ARG A 75 15.63 -4.31 -27.89
CA ARG A 75 15.59 -3.55 -26.63
C ARG A 75 14.55 -2.43 -26.63
N GLN A 76 14.08 -2.00 -27.81
CA GLN A 76 13.13 -0.90 -27.97
C GLN A 76 11.69 -1.39 -27.89
N GLY A 77 11.42 -2.65 -28.24
CA GLY A 77 10.07 -3.17 -28.12
C GLY A 77 9.87 -4.63 -28.46
N TYR A 78 8.68 -5.10 -28.12
CA TYR A 78 8.17 -6.40 -28.51
C TYR A 78 7.61 -6.29 -29.94
N ARG A 79 8.13 -7.12 -30.86
CA ARG A 79 7.66 -7.13 -32.25
C ARG A 79 7.77 -8.54 -32.82
N VAL A 80 6.64 -9.21 -33.00
CA VAL A 80 6.57 -10.49 -33.72
C VAL A 80 5.78 -10.28 -35.00
N VAL A 81 6.40 -10.58 -36.14
CA VAL A 81 5.85 -10.36 -37.47
C VAL A 81 5.42 -11.69 -38.07
N ILE A 82 4.15 -11.76 -38.44
CA ILE A 82 3.56 -12.89 -39.16
C ILE A 82 3.29 -12.42 -40.58
N GLU A 83 4.03 -12.96 -41.54
CA GLU A 83 3.84 -12.65 -42.95
C GLU A 83 2.71 -13.49 -43.55
N LEU A 84 1.83 -12.84 -44.30
CA LEU A 84 0.70 -13.50 -44.95
C LEU A 84 1.01 -13.80 -46.42
N LYS A 85 0.37 -14.84 -46.94
CA LYS A 85 0.30 -15.14 -48.38
C LYS A 85 -0.53 -14.06 -49.09
N ARG A 86 -0.35 -13.93 -50.41
CA ARG A 86 -0.97 -12.85 -51.21
C ARG A 86 -2.51 -12.89 -51.22
N ASP A 87 -3.08 -14.06 -51.04
CA ASP A 87 -4.50 -14.39 -51.10
C ASP A 87 -5.14 -14.53 -49.72
N ALA A 88 -4.37 -14.36 -48.65
CA ALA A 88 -4.85 -14.53 -47.28
C ALA A 88 -5.54 -13.25 -46.78
N VAL A 89 -6.68 -13.41 -46.11
CA VAL A 89 -7.40 -12.32 -45.45
C VAL A 89 -6.88 -12.16 -44.01
N ALA A 90 -6.26 -11.01 -43.70
CA ALA A 90 -5.62 -10.78 -42.41
C ALA A 90 -6.55 -11.00 -41.21
N ASP A 91 -7.80 -10.53 -41.28
CA ASP A 91 -8.77 -10.67 -40.19
C ASP A 91 -9.11 -12.13 -39.89
N VAL A 92 -9.23 -12.98 -40.92
CA VAL A 92 -9.53 -14.41 -40.76
C VAL A 92 -8.36 -15.12 -40.08
N ILE A 93 -7.13 -14.86 -40.53
CA ILE A 93 -5.93 -15.43 -39.92
C ILE A 93 -5.76 -14.92 -38.48
N LEU A 94 -6.04 -13.65 -38.24
CA LEU A 94 -5.98 -13.07 -36.91
C LEU A 94 -6.98 -13.73 -35.94
N ASN A 95 -8.22 -13.95 -36.39
CA ASN A 95 -9.22 -14.68 -35.62
C ASN A 95 -8.77 -16.12 -35.31
N GLN A 96 -8.23 -16.83 -36.31
CA GLN A 96 -7.66 -18.17 -36.10
C GLN A 96 -6.50 -18.15 -35.08
N LEU A 97 -5.60 -17.16 -35.15
CA LEU A 97 -4.52 -16.98 -34.19
C LEU A 97 -5.07 -16.73 -32.77
N TYR A 98 -6.09 -15.90 -32.60
CA TYR A 98 -6.74 -15.72 -31.30
C TYR A 98 -7.43 -16.99 -30.79
N ARG A 99 -8.04 -17.80 -31.66
CA ARG A 99 -8.73 -19.03 -31.26
C ARG A 99 -7.79 -20.15 -30.85
N PHE A 100 -6.69 -20.33 -31.58
CA PHE A 100 -5.87 -21.52 -31.48
C PHE A 100 -4.52 -21.31 -30.80
N THR A 101 -4.13 -20.07 -30.52
CA THR A 101 -2.83 -19.75 -29.92
C THR A 101 -2.99 -19.01 -28.58
N PRO A 102 -1.94 -18.98 -27.75
CA PRO A 102 -1.91 -18.18 -26.52
C PRO A 102 -2.01 -16.65 -26.72
N LEU A 103 -2.09 -16.15 -27.97
CA LEU A 103 -2.30 -14.74 -28.26
C LEU A 103 -3.63 -14.21 -27.70
N GLN A 104 -4.60 -15.10 -27.48
CA GLN A 104 -5.72 -14.86 -26.58
C GLN A 104 -5.82 -15.99 -25.57
N THR A 105 -6.00 -15.65 -24.30
CA THR A 105 -6.11 -16.63 -23.21
C THR A 105 -7.02 -16.10 -22.11
N SER A 106 -7.38 -16.96 -21.17
CA SER A 106 -8.14 -16.58 -19.98
C SER A 106 -7.27 -16.66 -18.74
N PHE A 107 -7.38 -15.65 -17.88
CA PHE A 107 -6.81 -15.66 -16.54
C PHE A 107 -7.90 -16.04 -15.54
N GLY A 108 -7.72 -17.19 -14.88
CA GLY A 108 -8.59 -17.64 -13.80
C GLY A 108 -8.29 -16.90 -12.51
N ALA A 109 -9.14 -15.94 -12.13
CA ALA A 109 -9.09 -15.28 -10.83
C ALA A 109 -9.70 -16.18 -9.75
N ASN A 110 -8.95 -16.43 -8.68
CA ASN A 110 -9.41 -17.12 -7.47
C ASN A 110 -8.82 -16.42 -6.23
N MET A 111 -9.60 -15.56 -5.60
CA MET A 111 -9.16 -14.65 -4.53
C MET A 111 -9.21 -15.33 -3.17
N VAL A 112 -8.32 -16.28 -2.95
CA VAL A 112 -8.17 -16.99 -1.67
C VAL A 112 -7.01 -16.41 -0.87
N ALA A 113 -7.26 -16.05 0.38
CA ALA A 113 -6.23 -15.53 1.29
C ALA A 113 -6.47 -15.98 2.73
N LEU A 114 -5.49 -15.76 3.60
CA LEU A 114 -5.64 -15.98 5.03
C LEU A 114 -6.32 -14.78 5.68
N ASN A 115 -7.47 -15.01 6.31
CA ASN A 115 -8.18 -14.04 7.14
C ASN A 115 -8.21 -14.56 8.59
N GLY A 116 -7.52 -13.87 9.50
CA GLY A 116 -7.38 -14.35 10.89
C GLY A 116 -6.74 -15.74 11.00
N GLY A 117 -5.84 -16.10 10.07
CA GLY A 117 -5.16 -17.40 10.02
C GLY A 117 -5.97 -18.52 9.37
N LYS A 118 -7.18 -18.24 8.86
CA LYS A 118 -8.01 -19.21 8.16
C LYS A 118 -8.01 -18.94 6.65
N PRO A 119 -7.81 -19.95 5.79
CA PRO A 119 -7.97 -19.79 4.34
C PRO A 119 -9.43 -19.51 4.00
N GLU A 120 -9.70 -18.36 3.39
CA GLU A 120 -11.04 -17.93 3.00
C GLU A 120 -11.04 -17.44 1.55
N LEU A 121 -12.14 -17.68 0.85
CA LEU A 121 -12.42 -17.04 -0.44
C LEU A 121 -13.02 -15.65 -0.15
N LEU A 122 -12.38 -14.60 -0.65
CA LEU A 122 -12.74 -13.21 -0.36
C LEU A 122 -13.24 -12.49 -1.61
N THR A 123 -14.20 -11.58 -1.45
CA THR A 123 -14.57 -10.62 -2.50
C THR A 123 -13.64 -9.41 -2.49
N LEU A 124 -13.73 -8.55 -3.52
CA LEU A 124 -13.00 -7.28 -3.53
C LEU A 124 -13.37 -6.42 -2.32
N THR A 125 -14.65 -6.38 -1.98
CA THR A 125 -15.17 -5.62 -0.83
C THR A 125 -14.61 -6.15 0.49
N ASP A 126 -14.51 -7.47 0.64
CA ASP A 126 -13.98 -8.07 1.87
C ASP A 126 -12.49 -7.74 2.05
N MET A 127 -11.72 -7.82 0.97
CA MET A 127 -10.30 -7.44 0.99
C MET A 127 -10.10 -5.96 1.34
N LEU A 128 -10.91 -5.07 0.76
CA LEU A 128 -10.84 -3.63 1.06
C LEU A 128 -11.20 -3.34 2.52
N LYS A 129 -12.25 -3.98 3.06
CA LYS A 129 -12.63 -3.86 4.47
C LYS A 129 -11.52 -4.37 5.39
N ALA A 130 -10.94 -5.53 5.08
CA ALA A 130 -9.83 -6.10 5.85
C ALA A 130 -8.61 -5.16 5.84
N PHE A 131 -8.26 -4.61 4.69
CA PHE A 131 -7.16 -3.65 4.57
C PHE A 131 -7.40 -2.39 5.39
N VAL A 132 -8.59 -1.77 5.29
CA VAL A 132 -8.92 -0.55 6.04
C VAL A 132 -8.92 -0.84 7.56
N ALA A 133 -9.51 -1.95 7.99
CA ALA A 133 -9.50 -2.35 9.40
C ALA A 133 -8.07 -2.54 9.94
N PHE A 134 -7.20 -3.19 9.15
CA PHE A 134 -5.79 -3.32 9.49
C PHE A 134 -5.08 -1.97 9.59
N ARG A 135 -5.35 -1.02 8.67
CA ARG A 135 -4.78 0.34 8.75
C ARG A 135 -5.25 1.09 9.99
N GLU A 136 -6.53 1.00 10.35
CA GLU A 136 -7.07 1.59 11.58
C GLU A 136 -6.34 1.03 12.83
N ASP A 137 -6.12 -0.28 12.90
CA ASP A 137 -5.39 -0.92 14.01
C ASP A 137 -3.91 -0.51 14.05
N VAL A 138 -3.22 -0.49 12.90
CA VAL A 138 -1.81 -0.06 12.82
C VAL A 138 -1.65 1.39 13.29
N ILE A 139 -2.53 2.30 12.87
CA ILE A 139 -2.49 3.69 13.32
C ILE A 139 -2.76 3.76 14.83
N SER A 140 -3.77 3.06 15.33
CA SER A 140 -4.06 3.04 16.77
C SER A 140 -2.87 2.55 17.59
N ARG A 141 -2.20 1.47 17.17
CA ARG A 141 -1.01 0.93 17.84
C ARG A 141 0.16 1.90 17.79
N ARG A 142 0.42 2.51 16.61
CA ARG A 142 1.47 3.52 16.44
C ARG A 142 1.22 4.71 17.35
N THR A 143 0.01 5.25 17.38
CA THR A 143 -0.35 6.39 18.24
C THR A 143 -0.25 6.05 19.72
N LYS A 144 -0.69 4.86 20.16
CA LYS A 144 -0.50 4.40 21.55
C LYS A 144 0.97 4.31 21.94
N PHE A 145 1.82 3.82 21.05
CA PHE A 145 3.26 3.74 21.27
C PHE A 145 3.88 5.14 21.42
N LEU A 146 3.54 6.07 20.50
CA LEU A 146 4.02 7.45 20.55
C LEU A 146 3.52 8.17 21.80
N LEU A 147 2.25 8.03 22.15
CA LEU A 147 1.66 8.58 23.37
C LEU A 147 2.39 8.09 24.62
N ARG A 148 2.67 6.78 24.72
CA ARG A 148 3.44 6.23 25.84
C ARG A 148 4.83 6.85 25.92
N LYS A 149 5.55 6.92 24.80
CA LYS A 149 6.89 7.51 24.75
C LYS A 149 6.88 9.00 25.13
N ALA A 150 5.89 9.75 24.65
CA ALA A 150 5.68 11.15 24.98
C ALA A 150 5.40 11.33 26.47
N ARG A 151 4.54 10.50 27.07
CA ARG A 151 4.26 10.50 28.52
C ARG A 151 5.48 10.15 29.36
N ASP A 152 6.23 9.11 28.99
CA ASP A 152 7.46 8.72 29.69
C ASP A 152 8.50 9.88 29.68
N ARG A 153 8.62 10.58 28.54
CA ARG A 153 9.49 11.76 28.42
C ARG A 153 8.98 12.95 29.23
N ALA A 154 7.68 13.26 29.14
CA ALA A 154 7.04 14.34 29.88
C ALA A 154 7.17 14.13 31.39
N HIS A 155 7.02 12.89 31.88
CA HIS A 155 7.18 12.52 33.28
C HIS A 155 8.54 12.97 33.82
N VAL A 156 9.64 12.65 33.11
CA VAL A 156 10.98 13.08 33.52
C VAL A 156 11.10 14.60 33.50
N LEU A 157 10.67 15.25 32.41
CA LEU A 157 10.79 16.71 32.24
C LEU A 157 9.98 17.49 33.29
N VAL A 158 8.82 17.00 33.72
CA VAL A 158 8.03 17.59 34.81
C VAL A 158 8.83 17.60 36.10
N GLY A 159 9.52 16.50 36.44
CA GLY A 159 10.37 16.45 37.62
C GLY A 159 11.53 17.45 37.54
N LEU A 160 12.15 17.58 36.36
CA LEU A 160 13.20 18.57 36.13
C LEU A 160 12.68 20.00 36.25
N ALA A 161 11.50 20.31 35.70
CA ALA A 161 10.88 21.63 35.79
C ALA A 161 10.53 22.00 37.24
N ILE A 162 9.98 21.07 38.02
CA ILE A 162 9.72 21.27 39.46
C ILE A 162 11.04 21.55 40.19
N ALA A 163 12.10 20.79 39.89
CA ALA A 163 13.40 21.00 40.51
C ALA A 163 14.01 22.36 40.17
N VAL A 164 13.93 22.80 38.91
CA VAL A 164 14.43 24.11 38.48
C VAL A 164 13.62 25.25 39.10
N ALA A 165 12.30 25.10 39.22
CA ALA A 165 11.44 26.08 39.88
C ALA A 165 11.71 26.20 41.39
N ASN A 166 12.23 25.14 42.03
CA ASN A 166 12.49 25.07 43.47
C ASN A 166 13.99 24.87 43.78
N ILE A 167 14.88 25.41 42.95
CA ILE A 167 16.30 25.05 42.92
C ILE A 167 17.03 25.25 44.25
N ASP A 168 16.75 26.32 44.99
CA ASP A 168 17.43 26.61 46.25
C ASP A 168 17.15 25.53 47.31
N GLU A 169 15.89 25.07 47.39
CA GLU A 169 15.48 24.01 48.31
C GLU A 169 16.02 22.63 47.88
N VAL A 170 16.06 22.36 46.56
CA VAL A 170 16.67 21.15 46.01
C VAL A 170 18.17 21.09 46.33
N ILE A 171 18.92 22.19 46.10
CA ILE A 171 20.35 22.27 46.42
C ILE A 171 20.59 22.10 47.91
N LYS A 172 19.78 22.75 48.76
CA LYS A 172 19.89 22.65 50.21
C LYS A 172 19.71 21.21 50.69
N LEU A 173 18.70 20.51 50.18
CA LEU A 173 18.43 19.10 50.47
C LEU A 173 19.61 18.22 50.04
N ILE A 174 20.05 18.33 48.78
CA ILE A 174 21.16 17.53 48.24
C ILE A 174 22.46 17.77 49.03
N ARG A 175 22.78 19.02 49.38
CA ARG A 175 23.99 19.36 50.16
C ARG A 175 23.95 18.84 51.60
N SER A 176 22.76 18.64 52.16
CA SER A 176 22.58 18.14 53.52
C SER A 176 22.57 16.61 53.62
N ALA A 177 22.31 15.93 52.50
CA ALA A 177 22.29 14.47 52.44
C ALA A 177 23.71 13.89 52.48
N PRO A 178 23.95 12.80 53.23
CA PRO A 178 25.27 12.17 53.35
C PRO A 178 25.74 11.45 52.08
N ASP A 179 24.80 10.99 51.23
CA ASP A 179 25.08 10.23 50.03
C ASP A 179 23.94 10.37 48.98
N PRO A 180 24.17 9.99 47.70
CA PRO A 180 23.17 10.12 46.65
C PRO A 180 21.89 9.30 46.85
N GLN A 181 21.96 8.15 47.52
CA GLN A 181 20.78 7.32 47.79
C GLN A 181 19.87 8.04 48.77
N THR A 182 20.43 8.55 49.87
CA THR A 182 19.70 9.33 50.87
C THR A 182 19.09 10.60 50.25
N ALA A 183 19.84 11.31 49.39
CA ALA A 183 19.32 12.50 48.70
C ALA A 183 18.10 12.16 47.82
N ARG A 184 18.17 11.04 47.09
CA ARG A 184 17.09 10.58 46.22
C ARG A 184 15.82 10.25 47.00
N GLU A 185 15.93 9.50 48.09
CA GLU A 185 14.81 9.16 48.96
C GLU A 185 14.14 10.43 49.52
N GLN A 186 14.94 11.38 50.01
CA GLN A 186 14.44 12.67 50.52
C GLN A 186 13.75 13.52 49.44
N LEU A 187 14.25 13.52 48.20
CA LEU A 187 13.62 14.22 47.07
C LEU A 187 12.23 13.64 46.77
N MET A 188 12.06 12.32 46.90
CA MET A 188 10.80 11.62 46.64
C MET A 188 9.78 11.81 47.76
N GLU A 189 10.22 11.72 49.02
CA GLU A 189 9.35 11.88 50.19
C GLU A 189 8.82 13.31 50.35
N ARG A 190 9.63 14.31 49.97
CA ARG A 190 9.25 15.70 50.07
C ARG A 190 8.13 16.06 49.09
N ARG A 191 7.18 16.85 49.58
CA ARG A 191 6.12 17.49 48.80
C ARG A 191 6.64 18.77 48.14
N TRP A 192 6.59 18.83 46.82
CA TRP A 192 7.02 19.99 46.03
C TRP A 192 5.82 20.74 45.44
N PRO A 193 5.81 22.07 45.39
CA PRO A 193 4.76 22.81 44.69
C PRO A 193 4.73 22.45 43.19
N SER A 194 3.57 22.06 42.66
CA SER A 194 3.41 21.72 41.24
C SER A 194 3.46 22.95 40.32
N GLY A 195 2.92 24.08 40.78
CA GLY A 195 2.97 25.36 40.04
C GLY A 195 2.51 25.23 38.59
N ASP A 196 3.30 25.79 37.67
CA ASP A 196 2.95 25.91 36.25
C ASP A 196 2.88 24.56 35.48
N VAL A 197 3.35 23.45 36.07
CA VAL A 197 3.35 22.13 35.41
C VAL A 197 2.17 21.23 35.79
N GLU A 198 1.22 21.73 36.59
CA GLU A 198 0.01 21.01 36.99
C GLU A 198 -0.79 20.47 35.79
N SER A 199 -1.01 21.30 34.77
CA SER A 199 -1.76 20.90 33.57
C SER A 199 -1.12 19.72 32.84
N LEU A 200 0.21 19.67 32.79
CA LEU A 200 0.97 18.59 32.16
C LEU A 200 0.94 17.31 33.00
N ILE A 201 1.03 17.41 34.33
CA ILE A 201 0.88 16.25 35.22
C ILE A 201 -0.48 15.57 35.01
N LEU A 202 -1.55 16.36 34.87
CA LEU A 202 -2.90 15.85 34.59
C LEU A 202 -3.00 15.17 33.21
N LEU A 203 -2.29 15.66 32.19
CA LEU A 203 -2.27 15.05 30.85
C LEU A 203 -1.46 13.75 30.78
N ILE A 204 -0.39 13.65 31.56
CA ILE A 204 0.40 12.42 31.70
C ILE A 204 -0.47 11.32 32.32
N ASP A 205 -1.28 11.67 33.33
CA ASP A 205 -2.20 10.76 34.03
C ASP A 205 -1.51 9.48 34.52
N ASP A 206 -0.34 9.63 35.17
CA ASP A 206 0.33 8.50 35.83
C ASP A 206 -0.45 8.16 37.11
N PRO A 207 -1.07 6.97 37.22
CA PRO A 207 -1.81 6.57 38.41
C PRO A 207 -0.95 6.46 39.67
N ARG A 208 0.38 6.36 39.53
CA ARG A 208 1.31 6.21 40.66
C ARG A 208 1.80 7.54 41.23
N HIS A 209 1.77 8.61 40.42
CA HIS A 209 2.30 9.92 40.77
C HIS A 209 1.28 11.00 40.42
N ARG A 210 0.34 11.21 41.33
CA ARG A 210 -0.73 12.21 41.19
C ARG A 210 -0.43 13.45 42.02
N ILE A 211 -1.06 14.55 41.66
CA ILE A 211 -1.06 15.77 42.48
C ILE A 211 -1.81 15.46 43.78
N ASN A 212 -1.22 15.85 44.91
CA ASN A 212 -1.81 15.76 46.22
C ASN A 212 -2.94 16.78 46.36
N GLU A 213 -3.89 16.55 47.29
CA GLU A 213 -5.03 17.45 47.51
C GLU A 213 -4.63 18.89 47.88
N ASP A 214 -3.41 19.09 48.39
CA ASP A 214 -2.84 20.38 48.77
C ASP A 214 -2.11 21.10 47.61
N GLY A 215 -2.20 20.59 46.38
CA GLY A 215 -1.53 21.16 45.21
C GLY A 215 -0.02 20.86 45.16
N THR A 216 0.46 19.92 45.97
CA THR A 216 1.86 19.48 45.93
C THR A 216 2.04 18.19 45.12
N TYR A 217 3.28 17.88 44.76
CA TYR A 217 3.65 16.73 43.97
C TYR A 217 4.85 16.01 44.61
N ASN A 218 4.78 14.69 44.68
CA ASN A 218 5.88 13.83 45.12
C ASN A 218 6.62 13.28 43.89
N LEU A 219 7.93 13.44 43.89
CA LEU A 219 8.77 13.00 42.77
C LEU A 219 8.86 11.47 42.75
N SER A 220 8.82 10.90 41.54
CA SER A 220 9.12 9.49 41.31
C SER A 220 10.62 9.21 41.41
N GLU A 221 10.99 7.93 41.53
CA GLU A 221 12.39 7.51 41.52
C GLU A 221 13.13 7.93 40.23
N GLU A 222 12.46 7.82 39.07
CA GLU A 222 13.01 8.21 37.78
C GLU A 222 13.26 9.72 37.70
N GLN A 223 12.31 10.52 38.20
CA GLN A 223 12.44 11.97 38.26
C GLN A 223 13.57 12.39 39.22
N ALA A 224 13.60 11.82 40.44
CA ALA A 224 14.64 12.12 41.42
C ALA A 224 16.04 11.76 40.90
N ARG A 225 16.18 10.63 40.21
CA ARG A 225 17.43 10.25 39.54
C ARG A 225 17.83 11.26 38.46
N ALA A 226 16.88 11.64 37.60
CA ALA A 226 17.14 12.63 36.55
C ALA A 226 17.56 14.00 37.12
N ILE A 227 17.00 14.41 38.26
CA ILE A 227 17.37 15.64 38.96
C ILE A 227 18.80 15.55 39.49
N LEU A 228 19.21 14.43 40.09
CA LEU A 228 20.59 14.25 40.58
C LEU A 228 21.62 14.19 39.43
N GLU A 229 21.19 13.79 38.23
CA GLU A 229 22.02 13.78 37.01
C GLU A 229 22.03 15.13 36.27
N LEU A 230 21.30 16.15 36.75
CA LEU A 230 21.28 17.48 36.15
C LEU A 230 22.67 18.13 36.14
N ARG A 231 23.01 18.75 35.01
CA ARG A 231 24.22 19.56 34.87
C ARG A 231 23.91 21.02 35.19
N LEU A 232 24.83 21.71 35.88
CA LEU A 232 24.68 23.12 36.27
C LEU A 232 24.32 24.07 35.11
N GLN A 233 24.77 23.78 33.88
CA GLN A 233 24.40 24.56 32.68
C GLN A 233 22.89 24.64 32.41
N ARG A 234 22.12 23.62 32.85
CA ARG A 234 20.65 23.57 32.72
C ARG A 234 19.94 24.56 33.65
N LEU A 235 20.64 25.15 34.61
CA LEU A 235 20.10 26.13 35.55
C LEU A 235 20.15 27.56 35.02
N THR A 236 20.77 27.78 33.85
CA THR A 236 20.74 29.08 33.17
C THR A 236 19.32 29.41 32.72
N ALA A 237 19.01 30.69 32.50
CA ALA A 237 17.71 31.10 31.95
C ALA A 237 17.39 30.35 30.66
N LEU A 238 18.36 30.28 29.74
CA LEU A 238 18.24 29.53 28.49
C LEU A 238 17.94 28.04 28.72
N GLY A 239 18.64 27.40 29.66
CA GLY A 239 18.41 25.99 29.99
C GLY A 239 17.02 25.71 30.57
N ARG A 240 16.46 26.66 31.34
CA ARG A 240 15.09 26.59 31.84
C ARG A 240 14.07 26.76 30.72
N ASP A 241 14.29 27.73 29.84
CA ASP A 241 13.41 28.02 28.70
C ASP A 241 13.36 26.80 27.76
N GLU A 242 14.51 26.15 27.48
CA GLU A 242 14.56 24.91 26.70
C GLU A 242 13.70 23.78 27.30
N ILE A 243 13.73 23.60 28.63
CA ILE A 243 12.91 22.57 29.30
C ILE A 243 11.43 22.92 29.19
N ALA A 244 11.07 24.20 29.35
CA ALA A 244 9.70 24.67 29.22
C ALA A 244 9.17 24.49 27.78
N ASP A 245 9.97 24.83 26.77
CA ASP A 245 9.61 24.68 25.36
C ASP A 245 9.45 23.19 24.97
N GLU A 246 10.34 22.32 25.47
CA GLU A 246 10.23 20.88 25.26
C GLU A 246 8.95 20.32 25.90
N LEU A 247 8.63 20.75 27.13
CA LEU A 247 7.39 20.38 27.83
C LEU A 247 6.14 20.82 27.08
N ASN A 248 6.10 22.06 26.59
CA ASN A 248 4.96 22.58 25.83
C ASN A 248 4.75 21.80 24.53
N THR A 249 5.84 21.50 23.81
CA THR A 249 5.81 20.71 22.58
C THR A 249 5.25 19.31 22.85
N ILE A 250 5.76 18.62 23.86
CA ILE A 250 5.30 17.27 24.22
C ILE A 250 3.86 17.30 24.72
N GLY A 251 3.46 18.33 25.47
CA GLY A 251 2.08 18.52 25.90
C GLY A 251 1.12 18.59 24.71
N ALA A 252 1.47 19.36 23.67
CA ALA A 252 0.70 19.45 22.44
C ALA A 252 0.61 18.10 21.71
N GLU A 253 1.72 17.36 21.63
CA GLU A 253 1.73 16.01 21.05
C GLU A 253 0.82 15.03 21.81
N ILE A 254 0.87 15.03 23.16
CA ILE A 254 0.01 14.18 24.00
C ILE A 254 -1.46 14.47 23.73
N VAL A 255 -1.84 15.76 23.65
CA VAL A 255 -3.22 16.17 23.36
C VAL A 255 -3.66 15.69 21.98
N ASP A 256 -2.84 15.85 20.94
CA ASP A 256 -3.15 15.37 19.59
C ASP A 256 -3.27 13.83 19.55
N TYR A 257 -2.37 13.09 20.22
CA TYR A 257 -2.46 11.63 20.29
C TYR A 257 -3.72 11.16 21.03
N LEU A 258 -4.12 11.84 22.11
CA LEU A 258 -5.37 11.53 22.81
C LEU A 258 -6.59 11.83 21.93
N ASP A 259 -6.60 12.93 21.18
CA ASP A 259 -7.65 13.25 20.21
C ASP A 259 -7.77 12.14 19.15
N ILE A 260 -6.65 11.75 18.54
CA ILE A 260 -6.59 10.66 17.54
C ILE A 260 -7.16 9.36 18.12
N LEU A 261 -6.79 8.99 19.36
CA LEU A 261 -7.25 7.73 19.96
C LEU A 261 -8.71 7.77 20.41
N SER A 262 -9.25 8.96 20.70
CA SER A 262 -10.64 9.14 21.11
C SER A 262 -11.63 9.17 19.93
N SER A 263 -11.16 9.52 18.72
CA SER A 263 -12.00 9.75 17.55
C SER A 263 -11.66 8.82 16.40
N ARG A 264 -12.56 7.86 16.11
CA ARG A 264 -12.45 7.01 14.91
C ARG A 264 -12.42 7.85 13.63
N ALA A 265 -13.18 8.94 13.57
CA ALA A 265 -13.20 9.83 12.41
C ALA A 265 -11.81 10.45 12.15
N ARG A 266 -11.09 10.80 13.22
CA ARG A 266 -9.72 11.33 13.13
C ARG A 266 -8.76 10.28 12.56
N ILE A 267 -8.83 9.04 13.04
CA ILE A 267 -8.06 7.91 12.48
C ILE A 267 -8.36 7.74 10.98
N GLN A 268 -9.63 7.75 10.60
CA GLN A 268 -10.02 7.61 9.19
C GLN A 268 -9.52 8.75 8.31
N GLN A 269 -9.47 9.97 8.84
CA GLN A 269 -8.89 11.10 8.11
C GLN A 269 -7.40 10.87 7.86
N ILE A 270 -6.64 10.44 8.87
CA ILE A 270 -5.22 10.09 8.73
C ILE A 270 -5.03 8.99 7.66
N VAL A 271 -5.87 7.94 7.68
CA VAL A 271 -5.81 6.88 6.65
C VAL A 271 -6.01 7.47 5.25
N LYS A 272 -6.99 8.35 5.06
CA LYS A 272 -7.26 8.98 3.76
C LYS A 272 -6.10 9.83 3.30
N ASP A 273 -5.53 10.64 4.19
CA ASP A 273 -4.42 11.54 3.86
C ASP A 273 -3.17 10.74 3.50
N GLU A 274 -2.84 9.69 4.26
CA GLU A 274 -1.74 8.77 3.95
C GLU A 274 -1.96 8.06 2.59
N LEU A 275 -3.17 7.59 2.31
CA LEU A 275 -3.48 6.94 1.02
C LEU A 275 -3.45 7.92 -0.16
N ALA A 276 -3.85 9.17 0.04
CA ALA A 276 -3.74 10.22 -0.97
C ALA A 276 -2.28 10.53 -1.29
N ALA A 277 -1.43 10.65 -0.27
CA ALA A 277 0.01 10.84 -0.45
C ALA A 277 0.64 9.67 -1.24
N VAL A 278 0.29 8.42 -0.90
CA VAL A 278 0.77 7.24 -1.64
C VAL A 278 0.29 7.24 -3.09
N ARG A 279 -0.96 7.64 -3.35
CA ARG A 279 -1.49 7.77 -4.72
C ARG A 279 -0.69 8.81 -5.51
N ASP A 280 -0.39 9.95 -4.90
CA ASP A 280 0.28 11.07 -5.57
C ASP A 280 1.77 10.78 -5.81
N GLU A 281 2.41 10.02 -4.91
CA GLU A 281 3.82 9.62 -5.02
C GLU A 281 4.02 8.46 -6.02
N PHE A 282 3.16 7.44 -5.98
CA PHE A 282 3.36 6.19 -6.73
C PHE A 282 2.37 5.95 -7.88
N GLY A 283 1.49 6.91 -8.15
CA GLY A 283 0.49 6.83 -9.21
C GLY A 283 1.13 6.68 -10.60
N THR A 284 0.70 5.67 -11.35
CA THR A 284 1.10 5.48 -12.75
C THR A 284 -0.13 5.35 -13.65
N PRO A 285 -0.06 5.80 -14.91
CA PRO A 285 -1.18 5.65 -15.83
C PRO A 285 -1.46 4.18 -16.13
N ARG A 286 -2.73 3.86 -16.38
CA ARG A 286 -3.17 2.52 -16.75
C ARG A 286 -2.50 2.09 -18.06
N ARG A 287 -1.86 0.92 -18.04
CA ARG A 287 -1.25 0.31 -19.23
C ARG A 287 -2.23 -0.56 -20.02
N THR A 288 -3.10 -1.29 -19.31
CA THR A 288 -4.02 -2.25 -19.92
C THR A 288 -5.34 -1.61 -20.29
N GLU A 289 -5.75 -1.80 -21.54
CA GLU A 289 -7.05 -1.36 -22.06
C GLU A 289 -8.16 -2.37 -21.75
N LEU A 290 -9.35 -1.85 -21.43
CA LEU A 290 -10.57 -2.64 -21.23
C LEU A 290 -11.51 -2.39 -22.42
N SER A 291 -11.71 -3.40 -23.25
CA SER A 291 -12.64 -3.32 -24.38
C SER A 291 -14.01 -3.90 -24.01
N GLU A 292 -15.08 -3.25 -24.46
CA GLU A 292 -16.42 -3.82 -24.43
C GLU A 292 -16.55 -4.79 -25.60
N GLY A 293 -16.59 -6.10 -25.29
CA GLY A 293 -16.72 -7.15 -26.30
C GLY A 293 -15.65 -8.23 -26.18
N GLY A 294 -16.10 -9.45 -25.94
CA GLY A 294 -15.83 -10.51 -26.88
C GLY A 294 -17.16 -10.75 -27.57
N ALA A 295 -17.31 -10.40 -28.85
CA ALA A 295 -18.26 -11.15 -29.65
C ALA A 295 -17.79 -12.60 -29.54
N ASP A 296 -18.68 -13.51 -29.18
CA ASP A 296 -18.40 -14.93 -29.36
C ASP A 296 -18.00 -15.07 -30.82
N MET A 297 -16.72 -15.36 -31.04
CA MET A 297 -16.17 -15.49 -32.37
C MET A 297 -16.90 -16.68 -32.99
N GLU A 298 -17.69 -16.42 -34.03
CA GLU A 298 -18.47 -17.46 -34.68
C GLU A 298 -17.52 -18.35 -35.47
N ASP A 299 -17.86 -19.62 -35.67
CA ASP A 299 -16.98 -20.52 -36.42
C ASP A 299 -16.84 -20.04 -37.88
N GLU A 300 -17.83 -19.30 -38.37
CA GLU A 300 -17.87 -18.59 -39.65
C GLU A 300 -16.80 -17.50 -39.77
N ASP A 301 -16.42 -16.83 -38.68
CA ASP A 301 -15.38 -15.78 -38.68
C ASP A 301 -13.97 -16.35 -38.91
N LEU A 302 -13.83 -17.67 -38.84
CA LEU A 302 -12.58 -18.41 -39.10
C LEU A 302 -12.42 -18.80 -40.56
N ILE A 303 -13.44 -18.59 -41.40
CA ILE A 303 -13.48 -19.09 -42.77
C ILE A 303 -13.40 -17.93 -43.76
N GLN A 304 -12.47 -18.02 -44.70
CA GLN A 304 -12.38 -17.07 -45.80
C GLN A 304 -13.58 -17.23 -46.72
N ARG A 305 -14.21 -16.11 -47.10
CA ARG A 305 -15.29 -16.11 -48.08
C ARG A 305 -14.69 -16.29 -49.47
N GLU A 306 -15.17 -17.30 -50.19
CA GLU A 306 -14.80 -17.58 -51.58
C GLU A 306 -15.98 -17.32 -52.52
N ASP A 307 -15.70 -16.77 -53.71
CA ASP A 307 -16.71 -16.61 -54.75
C ASP A 307 -17.05 -17.97 -55.36
N MET A 308 -18.30 -18.41 -55.19
CA MET A 308 -18.76 -19.74 -55.58
C MET A 308 -19.94 -19.65 -56.56
N VAL A 309 -19.90 -20.45 -57.64
CA VAL A 309 -21.04 -20.64 -58.55
C VAL A 309 -21.63 -22.02 -58.31
N VAL A 310 -22.87 -22.07 -57.82
CA VAL A 310 -23.60 -23.33 -57.59
C VAL A 310 -24.51 -23.60 -58.79
N THR A 311 -24.17 -24.62 -59.58
CA THR A 311 -25.03 -25.10 -60.67
C THR A 311 -25.79 -26.35 -60.25
N VAL A 312 -27.12 -26.27 -60.22
CA VAL A 312 -28.00 -27.42 -59.98
C VAL A 312 -28.35 -28.04 -61.33
N SER A 313 -28.14 -29.36 -61.48
CA SER A 313 -28.59 -30.11 -62.65
C SER A 313 -29.79 -31.00 -62.29
N HIS A 314 -30.75 -31.11 -63.20
CA HIS A 314 -31.88 -32.02 -63.04
C HIS A 314 -31.45 -33.45 -63.42
N SER A 315 -31.64 -34.39 -62.50
CA SER A 315 -31.66 -35.83 -62.78
C SER A 315 -33.06 -36.29 -63.17
#